data_AF-A0A974U7Y9-F1
#
_entry.id   AF-A0A974U7Y9-F1
#
_cell.length_a   1.000
_cell.length_b   1.000
_cell.length_c   1.000
_cell.angle_alpha   90.00
_cell.angle_beta   90.00
_cell.angle_gamma   90.00
#
_symmetry.space_group_name_H-M   'P 1'
#
loop_
_entity.id
_entity.type
_entity.pdbx_description
1 polymer ?
#
loop_
_entity_poly.entity_id
_entity_poly.type
_entity_poly.pdbx_seq_one_letter_code
_entity_poly.pdbx_strand_id
1 'polypeptide(L)'
;MTKRKTIYLLAFLTIGIVTINSCSKDDDCSEQTWYQDNDGDGFGNPSSSQKSCNQPSGYVTDNTDFDDNNTSAYPNAVELCNGIDDNGNGTIDENPTDCGFGEVCENGSCTAAVTYYKDNDSDLFGNPGDTIIAGSTAPIGYVIDNTDCNDNDANTYPGAPENTTDGVDNNCNGYTDETLCTTDADCPNACIDQGNGIWICQ
;
A
#
# COMPACT_ATOMS: atom_id res chain seq x y z
N MET A 1 -1.93 4.82 -117.83
CA MET A 1 -3.04 4.62 -116.88
C MET A 1 -2.59 3.64 -115.80
N THR A 2 -2.25 4.12 -114.61
CA THR A 2 -2.14 3.24 -113.44
C THR A 2 -2.52 4.05 -112.20
N LYS A 3 -3.59 3.61 -111.53
CA LYS A 3 -4.24 4.26 -110.39
C LYS A 3 -3.33 4.26 -109.15
N ARG A 4 -3.28 5.38 -108.43
CA ARG A 4 -2.69 5.49 -107.08
C ARG A 4 -3.69 4.95 -106.05
N LYS A 5 -3.21 4.14 -105.09
CA LYS A 5 -3.85 3.93 -103.79
C LYS A 5 -2.81 4.30 -102.72
N THR A 6 -3.12 5.31 -101.93
CA THR A 6 -2.30 5.78 -100.81
C THR A 6 -2.64 4.94 -99.58
N ILE A 7 -1.63 4.27 -98.99
CA ILE A 7 -1.73 3.55 -97.72
C ILE A 7 -0.94 4.35 -96.69
N TYR A 8 -1.59 4.78 -95.61
CA TYR A 8 -0.93 5.41 -94.47
C TYR A 8 -0.42 4.31 -93.52
N LEU A 9 0.91 4.20 -93.40
CA LEU A 9 1.56 3.34 -92.40
C LEU A 9 1.91 4.24 -91.20
N LEU A 10 1.17 4.09 -90.10
CA LEU A 10 1.45 4.74 -88.82
C LEU A 10 2.74 4.18 -88.24
N ALA A 11 3.83 4.95 -88.34
CA ALA A 11 5.08 4.67 -87.65
C ALA A 11 4.96 5.10 -86.19
N PHE A 12 4.85 4.14 -85.26
CA PHE A 12 4.98 4.38 -83.83
C PHE A 12 6.45 4.69 -83.52
N LEU A 13 6.75 5.98 -83.40
CA LEU A 13 8.03 6.50 -82.93
C LEU A 13 8.14 6.20 -81.43
N THR A 14 9.21 5.51 -81.05
CA THR A 14 9.56 5.12 -79.68
C THR A 14 9.69 6.37 -78.78
N ILE A 15 8.63 6.68 -78.03
CA ILE A 15 8.72 7.59 -76.89
C ILE A 15 9.23 6.73 -75.73
N GLY A 16 10.43 7.06 -75.27
CA GLY A 16 11.08 6.38 -74.16
C GLY A 16 10.13 6.23 -72.99
N ILE A 17 10.17 5.06 -72.36
CA ILE A 17 9.60 4.83 -71.05
C ILE A 17 10.25 5.85 -70.12
N VAL A 18 9.56 6.95 -69.85
CA VAL A 18 9.80 7.73 -68.64
C VAL A 18 9.29 6.82 -67.53
N THR A 19 10.18 5.98 -66.99
CA THR A 19 10.00 5.51 -65.63
C THR A 19 10.08 6.77 -64.80
N ILE A 20 8.93 7.28 -64.39
CA ILE A 20 8.88 8.21 -63.27
C ILE A 20 9.36 7.37 -62.09
N ASN A 21 10.67 7.35 -61.86
CA ASN A 21 11.23 7.23 -60.53
C ASN A 21 10.85 8.53 -59.81
N SER A 22 9.55 8.72 -59.56
CA SER A 22 9.11 9.64 -58.53
C SER A 22 9.37 8.92 -57.21
N CYS A 23 10.64 8.90 -56.81
CA CYS A 23 10.96 8.91 -55.40
C CYS A 23 10.56 10.32 -54.95
N SER A 24 9.29 10.50 -54.57
CA SER A 24 8.88 11.66 -53.79
C SER A 24 9.61 11.52 -52.46
N LYS A 25 10.83 12.07 -52.43
CA LYS A 25 11.55 12.42 -51.20
C LYS A 25 10.89 13.65 -50.57
N ASP A 26 9.59 13.57 -50.34
CA ASP A 26 8.82 14.64 -49.71
C ASP A 26 7.89 14.08 -48.62
N ASP A 27 8.32 13.02 -47.93
CA ASP A 27 7.89 12.79 -46.55
C ASP A 27 9.07 13.22 -45.66
N ASP A 28 9.18 14.52 -45.42
CA ASP A 28 9.96 15.05 -44.30
C ASP A 28 9.18 14.72 -43.01
N CYS A 29 9.14 13.43 -42.67
CA CYS A 29 8.59 12.98 -41.42
C CYS A 29 9.74 12.75 -40.44
N SER A 30 9.74 13.54 -39.36
CA SER A 30 10.66 13.32 -38.25
C SER A 30 10.23 12.05 -37.54
N GLU A 31 10.97 10.96 -37.74
CA GLU A 31 10.81 9.75 -36.93
C GLU A 31 10.94 10.12 -35.45
N GLN A 32 9.98 9.66 -34.67
CA GLN A 32 10.04 9.70 -33.21
C GLN A 32 10.14 8.27 -32.67
N THR A 33 10.67 8.14 -31.46
CA THR A 33 10.68 6.87 -30.75
C THR A 33 9.32 6.69 -30.09
N TRP A 34 8.74 5.51 -30.28
CA TRP A 34 7.51 5.05 -29.69
C TRP A 34 7.81 3.86 -28.78
N TYR A 35 7.17 3.80 -27.62
CA TYR A 35 7.37 2.80 -26.58
C TYR A 35 6.10 1.95 -26.47
N GLN A 36 6.25 0.64 -26.34
CA GLN A 36 5.12 -0.27 -26.25
C GLN A 36 4.33 0.02 -24.97
N ASP A 37 3.02 0.10 -25.09
CA ASP A 37 2.05 0.25 -23.99
C ASP A 37 1.17 -1.00 -24.04
N ASN A 38 1.64 -2.06 -23.37
CA ASN A 38 1.09 -3.41 -23.49
C ASN A 38 -0.13 -3.62 -22.60
N ASP A 39 -0.21 -2.94 -21.46
CA ASP A 39 -1.36 -3.01 -20.56
C ASP A 39 -2.42 -1.93 -20.82
N GLY A 40 -2.07 -0.84 -21.50
CA GLY A 40 -3.00 0.19 -21.96
C GLY A 40 -3.25 1.30 -20.94
N ASP A 41 -2.34 1.58 -20.02
CA ASP A 41 -2.45 2.67 -19.05
C ASP A 41 -2.00 4.04 -19.60
N GLY A 42 -1.38 4.05 -20.78
CA GLY A 42 -0.90 5.25 -21.48
C GLY A 42 0.58 5.59 -21.22
N PHE A 43 1.29 4.77 -20.45
CA PHE A 43 2.72 4.83 -20.24
C PHE A 43 3.39 3.71 -21.04
N GLY A 44 4.63 3.96 -21.49
CA GLY A 44 5.31 3.04 -22.39
C GLY A 44 6.58 2.45 -21.80
N ASN A 45 6.85 1.19 -22.12
CA ASN A 45 8.03 0.46 -21.68
C ASN A 45 9.31 0.97 -22.33
N PRO A 46 10.27 1.53 -21.56
CA PRO A 46 11.52 2.05 -22.12
C PRO A 46 12.40 0.99 -22.78
N SER A 47 12.21 -0.30 -22.45
CA SER A 47 12.96 -1.43 -23.02
C SER A 47 12.35 -1.97 -24.32
N SER A 48 11.10 -1.61 -24.64
CA SER A 48 10.41 -2.03 -25.86
C SER A 48 10.01 -0.81 -26.70
N SER A 49 10.87 -0.46 -27.67
CA SER A 49 10.65 0.74 -28.49
C SER A 49 10.91 0.52 -29.98
N GLN A 50 10.28 1.37 -30.80
CA GLN A 50 10.49 1.42 -32.24
C GLN A 50 10.45 2.85 -32.77
N LYS A 51 11.05 3.09 -33.94
CA LYS A 51 10.96 4.38 -34.63
C LYS A 51 9.88 4.35 -35.70
N SER A 52 9.05 5.38 -35.74
CA SER A 52 8.02 5.54 -36.77
C SER A 52 7.62 7.00 -36.88
N CYS A 53 7.19 7.41 -38.08
CA CYS A 53 6.66 8.75 -38.31
C CYS A 53 5.27 8.96 -37.68
N ASN A 54 4.41 7.94 -37.73
CA ASN A 54 3.08 7.94 -37.11
C ASN A 54 3.03 6.94 -35.94
N GLN A 55 2.15 7.16 -34.97
CA GLN A 55 1.92 6.28 -33.82
C GLN A 55 1.57 4.85 -34.27
N PRO A 56 2.41 3.85 -33.97
CA PRO A 56 2.04 2.45 -34.11
C PRO A 56 0.93 2.09 -33.10
N SER A 57 0.04 1.16 -33.47
CA SER A 57 -0.99 0.66 -32.53
C SER A 57 -0.33 -0.01 -31.32
N GLY A 58 -0.77 0.34 -30.10
CA GLY A 58 -0.22 -0.21 -28.85
C GLY A 58 1.13 0.40 -28.45
N TYR A 59 1.45 1.60 -28.94
CA TYR A 59 2.65 2.32 -28.55
C TYR A 59 2.31 3.77 -28.20
N VAL A 60 3.02 4.36 -27.24
CA VAL A 60 2.92 5.76 -26.79
C VAL A 60 4.28 6.46 -26.87
N THR A 61 4.30 7.78 -26.71
CA THR A 61 5.57 8.55 -26.67
C THR A 61 6.20 8.60 -25.28
N ASP A 62 5.38 8.39 -24.25
CA ASP A 62 5.85 8.27 -22.88
C ASP A 62 6.66 6.98 -22.72
N ASN A 63 7.72 7.03 -21.93
CA ASN A 63 8.64 5.91 -21.74
C ASN A 63 8.91 5.60 -20.27
N THR A 64 8.00 6.02 -19.40
CA THR A 64 8.22 6.06 -17.96
C THR A 64 7.59 4.89 -17.20
N ASP A 65 6.91 3.99 -17.91
CA ASP A 65 6.35 2.77 -17.36
C ASP A 65 7.44 1.82 -16.81
N PHE A 66 7.24 1.36 -15.59
CA PHE A 66 8.12 0.42 -14.91
C PHE A 66 7.58 -1.01 -14.85
N ASP A 67 6.28 -1.23 -15.13
CA ASP A 67 5.64 -2.55 -15.22
C ASP A 67 4.53 -2.59 -16.30
N ASP A 68 4.96 -2.74 -17.55
CA ASP A 68 4.17 -2.86 -18.81
C ASP A 68 3.21 -4.07 -18.89
N ASN A 69 2.91 -4.72 -17.76
CA ASN A 69 1.89 -5.76 -17.66
C ASN A 69 0.83 -5.44 -16.60
N ASN A 70 0.87 -4.27 -15.98
CA ASN A 70 0.02 -3.88 -14.89
C ASN A 70 -0.46 -2.43 -15.03
N THR A 71 -1.72 -2.28 -15.45
CA THR A 71 -2.36 -0.98 -15.69
C THR A 71 -2.45 -0.03 -14.48
N SER A 72 -2.14 -0.53 -13.27
CA SER A 72 -2.12 0.28 -12.06
C SER A 72 -0.72 0.75 -11.67
N ALA A 73 0.33 0.24 -12.32
CA ALA A 73 1.73 0.42 -11.92
C ALA A 73 2.47 1.35 -12.89
N TYR A 74 2.35 2.66 -12.67
CA TYR A 74 2.96 3.70 -13.49
C TYR A 74 3.37 4.91 -12.65
N PRO A 75 4.27 5.77 -13.15
CA PRO A 75 4.79 6.87 -12.34
C PRO A 75 3.72 7.80 -11.78
N ASN A 76 3.74 8.00 -10.46
CA ASN A 76 2.76 8.82 -9.73
C ASN A 76 1.30 8.29 -9.81
N ALA A 77 1.11 6.98 -10.02
CA ALA A 77 -0.19 6.35 -9.83
C ALA A 77 -0.72 6.58 -8.41
N VAL A 78 -2.02 6.36 -8.24
CA VAL A 78 -2.64 6.34 -6.91
C VAL A 78 -2.38 4.97 -6.31
N GLU A 79 -1.85 4.94 -5.09
CA GLU A 79 -1.63 3.69 -4.36
C GLU A 79 -2.95 2.97 -4.06
N LEU A 80 -2.92 1.67 -4.32
CA LEU A 80 -3.93 0.71 -3.93
C LEU A 80 -3.35 -0.21 -2.86
N CYS A 81 -4.19 -0.78 -2.01
CA CYS A 81 -3.77 -1.78 -1.05
C CYS A 81 -3.71 -3.15 -1.73
N ASN A 82 -2.68 -3.38 -2.53
CA ASN A 82 -2.55 -4.57 -3.38
C ASN A 82 -1.20 -5.30 -3.23
N GLY A 83 -0.29 -4.77 -2.40
CA GLY A 83 1.04 -5.33 -2.14
C GLY A 83 2.06 -4.98 -3.21
N ILE A 84 1.81 -3.95 -4.03
CA ILE A 84 2.64 -3.46 -5.12
C ILE A 84 2.99 -1.98 -4.83
N ASP A 85 4.10 -1.52 -5.40
CA ASP A 85 4.44 -0.09 -5.49
C ASP A 85 3.78 0.42 -6.77
N ASP A 86 2.57 0.99 -6.68
CA ASP A 86 1.80 1.39 -7.86
C ASP A 86 2.42 2.65 -8.51
N ASN A 87 3.04 3.54 -7.72
CA ASN A 87 3.52 4.83 -8.21
C ASN A 87 5.03 4.90 -8.52
N GLY A 88 5.77 3.83 -8.21
CA GLY A 88 7.19 3.67 -8.50
C GLY A 88 8.13 4.47 -7.60
N ASN A 89 7.72 4.84 -6.39
CA ASN A 89 8.55 5.64 -5.47
C ASN A 89 9.44 4.80 -4.54
N GLY A 90 9.31 3.46 -4.58
CA GLY A 90 10.07 2.52 -3.78
C GLY A 90 9.44 2.15 -2.44
N THR A 91 8.23 2.63 -2.13
CA THR A 91 7.40 2.13 -1.02
C THR A 91 6.19 1.38 -1.57
N ILE A 92 5.68 0.44 -0.77
CA ILE A 92 4.55 -0.41 -1.14
C ILE A 92 3.36 0.01 -0.29
N ASP A 93 2.20 0.15 -0.92
CA ASP A 93 0.91 0.44 -0.28
C ASP A 93 0.95 1.68 0.65
N GLU A 94 1.67 2.76 0.31
CA GLU A 94 1.66 3.98 1.14
C GLU A 94 0.44 4.87 0.87
N ASN A 95 -0.32 5.17 1.92
CA ASN A 95 -1.53 5.99 1.81
C ASN A 95 -2.54 5.48 0.74
N PRO A 96 -2.90 4.19 0.74
CA PRO A 96 -3.77 3.62 -0.28
C PRO A 96 -5.18 4.19 -0.18
N THR A 97 -5.85 4.33 -1.32
CA THR A 97 -7.15 5.03 -1.40
C THR A 97 -8.37 4.10 -1.51
N ASP A 98 -8.13 2.80 -1.63
CA ASP A 98 -9.15 1.77 -1.84
C ASP A 98 -9.63 1.09 -0.55
N CYS A 99 -8.94 1.29 0.58
CA CYS A 99 -9.43 0.86 1.89
C CYS A 99 -10.58 1.73 2.40
N GLY A 100 -11.58 1.08 2.99
CA GLY A 100 -12.80 1.70 3.50
C GLY A 100 -12.62 2.41 4.84
N PHE A 101 -13.71 3.02 5.30
CA PHE A 101 -13.75 3.65 6.61
C PHE A 101 -13.58 2.59 7.72
N GLY A 102 -12.59 2.80 8.60
CA GLY A 102 -12.27 1.87 9.67
C GLY A 102 -11.42 0.68 9.21
N GLU A 103 -10.76 0.79 8.06
CA GLU A 103 -9.79 -0.19 7.57
C GLU A 103 -8.40 0.45 7.46
N VAL A 104 -7.37 -0.39 7.51
CA VAL A 104 -5.97 -0.05 7.20
C VAL A 104 -5.42 -1.05 6.20
N CYS A 105 -4.40 -0.67 5.45
CA CYS A 105 -3.71 -1.61 4.59
C CYS A 105 -2.67 -2.42 5.36
N GLU A 106 -2.78 -3.76 5.31
CA GLU A 106 -1.83 -4.68 5.91
C GLU A 106 -1.50 -5.80 4.91
N ASN A 107 -0.27 -5.80 4.41
CA ASN A 107 0.24 -6.80 3.44
C ASN A 107 -0.62 -6.90 2.16
N GLY A 108 -0.93 -5.78 1.51
CA GLY A 108 -1.73 -5.76 0.28
C GLY A 108 -3.18 -6.19 0.45
N SER A 109 -3.72 -6.08 1.66
CA SER A 109 -5.14 -6.31 1.93
C SER A 109 -5.65 -5.30 2.95
N CYS A 110 -6.83 -4.73 2.67
CA CYS A 110 -7.53 -3.93 3.65
C CYS A 110 -8.00 -4.83 4.80
N THR A 111 -7.64 -4.44 6.03
CA THR A 111 -8.01 -5.13 7.26
C THR A 111 -8.70 -4.17 8.20
N ALA A 112 -9.58 -4.68 9.07
CA ALA A 112 -10.25 -3.84 10.06
C ALA A 112 -9.21 -3.17 10.97
N ALA A 113 -9.34 -1.86 11.12
CA ALA A 113 -8.48 -1.06 11.99
C ALA A 113 -8.69 -1.47 13.45
N VAL A 114 -7.60 -1.81 14.13
CA VAL A 114 -7.56 -2.13 15.56
C VAL A 114 -6.79 -1.02 16.28
N THR A 115 -7.33 -0.58 17.40
CA THR A 115 -6.61 0.32 18.32
C THR A 115 -5.80 -0.52 19.29
N TYR A 116 -4.49 -0.30 19.31
CA TYR A 116 -3.56 -0.87 20.26
C TYR A 116 -3.02 0.22 21.21
N TYR A 117 -2.55 -0.20 22.36
CA TYR A 117 -2.15 0.64 23.49
C TYR A 117 -0.68 0.39 23.80
N LYS A 118 0.09 1.45 24.03
CA LYS A 118 1.52 1.36 24.29
C LYS A 118 1.74 0.52 25.55
N ASP A 119 2.61 -0.49 25.43
CA ASP A 119 3.10 -1.30 26.55
C ASP A 119 4.59 -0.95 26.71
N ASN A 120 4.89 -0.07 27.66
CA ASN A 120 6.21 0.53 27.84
C ASN A 120 7.11 -0.27 28.80
N ASP A 121 6.54 -0.96 29.78
CA ASP A 121 7.27 -1.78 30.74
C ASP A 121 7.23 -3.29 30.44
N SER A 122 6.48 -3.71 29.41
CA SER A 122 6.44 -5.06 28.85
C SER A 122 5.73 -6.10 29.72
N ASP A 123 4.65 -5.72 30.41
CA ASP A 123 3.82 -6.62 31.21
C ASP A 123 2.53 -7.11 30.51
N LEU A 124 2.33 -6.68 29.26
CA LEU A 124 1.19 -6.98 28.37
C LEU A 124 -0.08 -6.18 28.64
N PHE A 125 -0.04 -5.17 29.49
CA PHE A 125 -1.09 -4.20 29.67
C PHE A 125 -0.64 -2.86 29.09
N GLY A 126 -1.57 -2.17 28.43
CA GLY A 126 -1.23 -0.95 27.70
C GLY A 126 -1.87 0.29 28.29
N ASN A 127 -1.23 1.42 28.03
CA ASN A 127 -1.68 2.73 28.45
C ASN A 127 -2.86 3.24 27.60
N PRO A 128 -4.04 3.53 28.19
CA PRO A 128 -5.20 4.03 27.45
C PRO A 128 -5.01 5.44 26.86
N GLY A 129 -4.00 6.18 27.33
CA GLY A 129 -3.65 7.52 26.85
C GLY A 129 -2.64 7.54 25.69
N ASP A 130 -2.00 6.40 25.38
CA ASP A 130 -1.02 6.28 24.29
C ASP A 130 -1.41 5.14 23.35
N THR A 131 -1.98 5.51 22.20
CA THR A 131 -2.63 4.58 21.27
C THR A 131 -2.04 4.66 19.88
N ILE A 132 -2.04 3.53 19.17
CA ILE A 132 -1.78 3.43 17.73
C ILE A 132 -2.92 2.68 17.04
N ILE A 133 -3.23 3.06 15.80
CA ILE A 133 -4.15 2.30 14.94
C ILE A 133 -3.32 1.46 13.97
N ALA A 134 -3.59 0.16 13.93
CA ALA A 134 -2.92 -0.79 13.03
C ALA A 134 -3.92 -1.86 12.53
N GLY A 135 -3.42 -2.84 11.78
CA GLY A 135 -4.22 -3.93 11.25
C GLY A 135 -4.51 -5.00 12.31
N SER A 136 -4.54 -6.25 11.89
CA SER A 136 -4.79 -7.40 12.76
C SER A 136 -3.60 -7.78 13.66
N THR A 137 -2.40 -7.30 13.31
CA THR A 137 -1.16 -7.56 14.05
C THR A 137 -0.80 -6.37 14.93
N ALA A 138 -0.59 -6.62 16.22
CA ALA A 138 -0.10 -5.60 17.15
C ALA A 138 1.31 -5.13 16.77
N PRO A 139 1.57 -3.81 16.68
CA PRO A 139 2.92 -3.28 16.56
C PRO A 139 3.78 -3.67 17.77
N ILE A 140 5.11 -3.74 17.58
CA ILE A 140 6.04 -4.07 18.67
C ILE A 140 5.93 -3.03 19.79
N GLY A 141 5.76 -3.51 21.03
CA GLY A 141 5.60 -2.68 22.22
C GLY A 141 4.22 -2.03 22.33
N TYR A 142 3.21 -2.64 21.71
CA TYR A 142 1.80 -2.30 21.88
C TYR A 142 0.97 -3.58 22.10
N VAL A 143 -0.12 -3.46 22.84
CA VAL A 143 -1.05 -4.54 23.17
C VAL A 143 -2.50 -4.10 22.99
N ILE A 144 -3.44 -5.05 22.97
CA ILE A 144 -4.87 -4.72 22.81
C ILE A 144 -5.52 -4.34 24.14
N ASP A 145 -4.92 -4.78 25.25
CA ASP A 145 -5.41 -4.48 26.58
C ASP A 145 -5.01 -3.04 26.97
N ASN A 146 -5.93 -2.29 27.55
CA ASN A 146 -5.75 -0.88 27.88
C ASN A 146 -5.93 -0.59 29.37
N THR A 147 -5.80 -1.63 30.19
CA THR A 147 -6.19 -1.58 31.59
C THR A 147 -5.02 -1.26 32.54
N ASP A 148 -3.84 -0.95 32.00
CA ASP A 148 -2.66 -0.60 32.78
C ASP A 148 -2.85 0.72 33.56
N CYS A 149 -2.60 0.66 34.88
CA CYS A 149 -2.63 1.84 35.75
C CYS A 149 -1.25 2.50 35.94
N ASN A 150 -0.14 1.83 35.58
CA ASN A 150 1.21 2.39 35.63
C ASN A 150 2.17 1.76 34.60
N ASP A 151 2.16 2.33 33.39
CA ASP A 151 2.99 2.01 32.21
C ASP A 151 4.51 2.26 32.36
N ASN A 152 5.00 2.36 33.59
CA ASN A 152 6.44 2.45 33.89
C ASN A 152 6.89 1.42 34.93
N ASP A 153 6.03 0.51 35.33
CA ASP A 153 6.31 -0.55 36.29
C ASP A 153 5.57 -1.84 35.94
N ALA A 154 6.31 -2.79 35.38
CA ALA A 154 5.82 -4.11 34.98
C ALA A 154 5.28 -4.99 36.13
N ASN A 155 5.29 -4.51 37.38
CA ASN A 155 4.64 -5.17 38.51
C ASN A 155 3.32 -4.52 38.90
N THR A 156 2.91 -3.46 38.22
CA THR A 156 1.72 -2.67 38.52
C THR A 156 0.73 -2.77 37.36
N TYR A 157 -0.06 -3.84 37.35
CA TYR A 157 -1.03 -4.16 36.30
C TYR A 157 -2.26 -4.87 36.87
N PRO A 158 -3.40 -4.89 36.14
CA PRO A 158 -4.62 -5.55 36.58
C PRO A 158 -4.44 -7.00 37.03
N GLY A 159 -4.68 -7.24 38.32
CA GLY A 159 -4.55 -8.58 38.92
C GLY A 159 -3.13 -9.00 39.28
N ALA A 160 -2.15 -8.09 39.26
CA ALA A 160 -0.83 -8.34 39.82
C ALA A 160 -0.89 -8.74 41.31
N PRO A 161 0.13 -9.44 41.84
CA PRO A 161 0.25 -9.62 43.28
C PRO A 161 0.51 -8.29 43.99
N GLU A 162 -0.24 -8.01 45.05
CA GLU A 162 -0.01 -6.84 45.88
C GLU A 162 1.26 -6.92 46.72
N ASN A 163 1.97 -5.81 46.77
CA ASN A 163 2.95 -5.55 47.82
C ASN A 163 2.27 -4.79 48.95
N THR A 164 2.15 -5.41 50.12
CA THR A 164 1.38 -4.86 51.24
C THR A 164 2.08 -3.72 52.00
N THR A 165 3.11 -3.08 51.43
CA THR A 165 3.97 -2.13 52.17
C THR A 165 4.62 -1.01 51.35
N ASP A 166 4.46 -0.96 50.03
CA ASP A 166 5.14 0.05 49.19
C ASP A 166 4.28 1.27 48.86
N GLY A 167 3.01 1.27 49.25
CA GLY A 167 2.06 2.34 49.05
C GLY A 167 1.56 2.45 47.61
N VAL A 168 1.77 1.42 46.78
CA VAL A 168 1.29 1.33 45.40
C VAL A 168 0.04 0.44 45.36
N ASP A 169 -0.84 0.71 44.42
CA ASP A 169 -1.92 -0.19 44.01
C ASP A 169 -1.35 -1.04 42.88
N ASN A 170 -0.70 -2.16 43.21
CA ASN A 170 0.00 -2.96 42.19
C ASN A 170 -0.98 -3.67 41.26
N ASN A 171 -2.19 -3.96 41.71
CA ASN A 171 -3.14 -4.76 40.96
C ASN A 171 -4.23 -3.94 40.24
N CYS A 172 -4.13 -2.60 40.31
CA CYS A 172 -5.00 -1.63 39.69
C CYS A 172 -6.48 -1.74 40.12
N ASN A 173 -6.79 -2.17 41.35
CA ASN A 173 -8.16 -2.34 41.83
C ASN A 173 -8.72 -1.12 42.59
N GLY A 174 -7.90 -0.08 42.80
CA GLY A 174 -8.24 1.13 43.51
C GLY A 174 -7.94 1.11 45.02
N TYR A 175 -7.27 0.06 45.52
CA TYR A 175 -6.82 -0.07 46.90
C TYR A 175 -5.29 -0.17 46.93
N THR A 176 -4.68 0.36 47.99
CA THR A 176 -3.22 0.37 48.17
C THR A 176 -2.84 -0.57 49.31
N ASP A 177 -1.76 -1.33 49.13
CA ASP A 177 -1.16 -2.21 50.14
C ASP A 177 -2.14 -3.25 50.73
N GLU A 178 -3.22 -3.62 50.05
CA GLU A 178 -4.18 -4.56 50.60
C GLU A 178 -3.63 -5.98 50.62
N THR A 179 -3.94 -6.69 51.70
CA THR A 179 -3.66 -8.13 51.78
C THR A 179 -4.84 -8.88 51.20
N LEU A 180 -4.59 -9.77 50.22
CA LEU A 180 -5.54 -10.81 49.84
C LEU A 180 -5.75 -11.75 51.04
N CYS A 181 -6.73 -11.46 51.90
CA CYS A 181 -7.06 -12.34 53.01
C CYS A 181 -7.76 -13.59 52.45
N THR A 182 -7.01 -14.70 52.34
CA THR A 182 -7.61 -16.00 52.01
C THR A 182 -8.33 -16.61 53.21
N THR A 183 -8.02 -16.13 54.42
CA THR A 183 -8.69 -16.50 55.67
C THR A 183 -8.78 -15.32 56.64
N ASP A 184 -9.71 -15.39 57.59
CA ASP A 184 -9.90 -14.43 58.71
C ASP A 184 -8.67 -14.35 59.65
N ALA A 185 -7.73 -15.29 59.54
CA ALA A 185 -6.49 -15.31 60.33
C ALA A 185 -5.37 -14.41 59.76
N ASP A 186 -5.51 -13.97 58.50
CA ASP A 186 -4.51 -13.17 57.79
C ASP A 186 -4.68 -11.65 58.02
N CYS A 187 -5.79 -11.25 58.66
CA CYS A 187 -6.23 -9.86 58.84
C CYS A 187 -6.25 -9.49 60.36
N PRO A 188 -5.36 -8.62 60.89
CA PRO A 188 -5.33 -8.28 62.32
C PRO A 188 -6.51 -7.42 62.81
N ASN A 189 -7.25 -6.74 61.92
CA ASN A 189 -8.34 -5.79 62.28
C ASN A 189 -9.65 -6.00 61.48
N ALA A 190 -10.06 -7.26 61.30
CA ALA A 190 -11.29 -7.70 60.64
C ALA A 190 -11.30 -7.51 59.11
N CYS A 191 -11.73 -8.56 58.40
CA CYS A 191 -11.93 -8.53 56.97
C CYS A 191 -13.24 -7.80 56.62
N ILE A 192 -13.22 -6.90 55.64
CA ILE A 192 -14.45 -6.37 55.03
C ILE A 192 -14.70 -7.12 53.71
N ASP A 193 -15.87 -7.76 53.60
CA ASP A 193 -16.37 -8.34 52.34
C ASP A 193 -16.75 -7.19 51.39
N GLN A 194 -16.03 -7.07 50.27
CA GLN A 194 -16.31 -6.11 49.20
C GLN A 194 -17.28 -6.65 48.14
N GLY A 195 -17.80 -7.87 48.33
CA GLY A 195 -18.59 -8.61 47.35
C GLY A 195 -17.72 -9.51 46.47
N ASN A 196 -18.36 -10.47 45.79
CA ASN A 196 -17.71 -11.50 44.94
C ASN A 196 -16.66 -12.37 45.65
N GLY A 197 -16.65 -12.43 46.98
CA GLY A 197 -15.71 -13.24 47.77
C GLY A 197 -14.34 -12.58 47.99
N ILE A 198 -14.24 -11.26 47.78
CA ILE A 198 -13.03 -10.47 48.01
C ILE A 198 -13.07 -9.88 49.43
N TRP A 199 -12.01 -10.15 50.20
CA TRP A 199 -11.87 -9.73 51.59
C TRP A 199 -10.61 -8.87 51.75
N ILE A 200 -10.76 -7.65 52.27
CA ILE A 200 -9.64 -6.71 52.48
C ILE A 200 -9.32 -6.52 53.97
N CYS A 201 -8.02 -6.44 54.31
CA CYS A 201 -7.52 -5.92 55.60
C CYS A 201 -7.83 -4.42 55.73
N GLN A 202 -8.26 -3.96 56.91
CA GLN A 202 -8.15 -2.54 57.32
C GLN A 202 -6.97 -2.30 58.25
#